data_AF-A0A8J2NJF4-F1
#
_entry.id   AF-A0A8J2NJF4-F1
#
_cell.length_a   1.000
_cell.length_b   1.000
_cell.length_c   1.000
_cell.angle_alpha   90.00
_cell.angle_beta   90.00
_cell.angle_gamma   90.00
#
_symmetry.space_group_name_H-M   'P 1'
#
loop_
_entity.id
_entity.type
_entity.pdbx_description
1 polymer ?
#
loop_
_entity_poly.entity_id
_entity_poly.type
_entity_poly.pdbx_seq_one_letter_code
_entity_poly.pdbx_strand_id
1 'polypeptide(L)' 'MSGIECQPIQGAMYAFPQIHIPGKAIEAAKERDLEPDVFYCLELLESTGISVVPGTGVGQVEGT' A
#
# COMPACT_ATOMS: atom_id res chain seq x y z
N MET A 1 4.86 11.91 8.07
CA MET A 1 5.26 10.56 8.52
C MET A 1 6.31 10.09 7.53
N SER A 2 7.40 9.45 7.96
CA SER A 2 8.41 8.96 7.00
C SER A 2 7.84 7.79 6.20
N GLY A 3 8.04 7.78 4.89
CA GLY A 3 7.62 6.68 4.00
C GLY A 3 6.14 6.68 3.58
N ILE A 4 5.36 7.69 3.95
CA ILE A 4 3.96 7.86 3.49
C ILE A 4 3.76 9.30 3.04
N GLU A 5 3.33 9.47 1.80
CA GLU A 5 2.95 10.75 1.22
C GLU A 5 1.50 10.70 0.77
N CYS A 6 0.71 11.72 1.03
CA CYS A 6 -0.68 11.77 0.60
C CYS A 6 -0.98 13.16 0.08
N GLN A 7 -1.58 13.22 -1.11
CA GLN A 7 -2.09 14.48 -1.64
C GLN A 7 -3.24 14.99 -0.77
N PRO A 8 -3.44 16.32 -0.67
CA PRO A 8 -4.59 16.88 0.03
C PRO A 8 -5.90 16.35 -0.55
N ILE A 9 -6.81 15.90 0.31
CA ILE A 9 -8.12 15.42 -0.11
C ILE A 9 -9.00 16.64 -0.41
N GLN A 10 -9.23 16.90 -1.69
CA GLN A 10 -10.00 18.07 -2.15
C GLN A 10 -11.52 17.81 -2.22
N GLY A 11 -11.96 16.55 -2.12
CA GLY A 11 -13.35 16.13 -2.18
C GLY A 11 -13.53 14.60 -2.15
N ALA A 12 -14.74 14.12 -2.43
CA ALA A 12 -15.14 12.71 -2.33
C ALA A 12 -14.96 12.13 -0.91
N MET A 13 -14.76 10.81 -0.80
CA MET A 13 -14.76 10.08 0.47
C MET A 13 -13.49 9.25 0.72
N TYR A 14 -12.50 9.32 -0.18
CA TYR A 14 -11.31 8.45 -0.15
C TYR A 14 -10.02 9.25 -0.19
N ALA A 15 -9.02 8.76 0.54
CA ALA A 15 -7.62 9.17 0.39
C ALA A 15 -6.87 8.09 -0.37
N PHE A 16 -5.83 8.48 -1.12
CA PHE A 16 -4.96 7.55 -1.83
C PHE A 16 -3.49 7.87 -1.50
N PRO A 17 -3.01 7.49 -0.31
CA PRO A 17 -1.62 7.73 0.08
C PRO A 17 -0.68 6.83 -0.74
N GLN A 18 0.44 7.40 -1.15
CA GLN A 18 1.59 6.66 -1.65
C GLN A 18 2.43 6.17 -0.47
N ILE A 19 2.73 4.88 -0.44
CA ILE A 19 3.55 4.25 0.59
C ILE A 19 4.87 3.87 -0.06
N HIS A 20 5.98 4.44 0.40
CA HIS A 20 7.30 4.08 -0.07
C HIS A 20 7.73 2.76 0.59
N ILE A 21 7.43 1.65 -0.08
CA ILE A 21 7.73 0.31 0.42
C ILE A 21 9.25 0.04 0.30
N PRO A 22 9.94 -0.28 1.40
CA PRO A 22 11.38 -0.54 1.36
C PRO A 22 11.66 -1.84 0.60
N GLY A 23 12.81 -1.91 -0.08
CA GLY A 23 13.18 -3.07 -0.90
C GLY A 23 13.11 -4.42 -0.18
N LYS A 24 13.42 -4.47 1.12
CA LYS A 24 13.26 -5.70 1.93
C LYS A 24 11.81 -6.21 2.00
N ALA A 25 10.84 -5.31 2.09
CA ALA A 25 9.43 -5.66 2.11
C ALA A 25 8.93 -6.06 0.72
N ILE A 26 9.49 -5.48 -0.35
CA ILE A 26 9.24 -5.91 -1.72
C ILE A 26 9.72 -7.36 -1.93
N GLU A 27 10.92 -7.70 -1.48
CA GLU A 27 11.41 -9.08 -1.57
C GLU A 27 10.56 -10.06 -0.74
N ALA A 28 10.14 -9.68 0.48
CA ALA A 28 9.24 -10.49 1.29
C ALA A 28 7.86 -10.71 0.63
N ALA A 29 7.34 -9.70 -0.08
CA ALA A 29 6.10 -9.83 -0.86
C ALA A 29 6.28 -10.84 -2.01
N LYS A 30 7.39 -10.77 -2.74
CA LYS A 30 7.74 -11.72 -3.80
C LYS A 30 7.89 -13.15 -3.30
N GLU A 31 8.51 -13.36 -2.14
CA GLU A 31 8.62 -14.69 -1.51
C GLU A 31 7.25 -15.33 -1.21
N ARG A 32 6.21 -14.50 -1.05
CA ARG A 32 4.83 -14.92 -0.82
C ARG A 32 3.95 -14.90 -2.07
N ASP A 33 4.52 -14.64 -3.25
CA ASP A 33 3.77 -14.49 -4.53
C ASP A 33 2.68 -13.40 -4.45
N LEU A 34 3.01 -12.28 -3.80
CA LEU A 34 2.12 -11.14 -3.63
C LEU A 34 2.75 -9.87 -4.18
N GLU A 35 1.90 -8.99 -4.74
CA GLU A 35 2.29 -7.61 -5.03
C GLU A 35 2.64 -6.87 -3.72
N PRO A 36 3.62 -5.93 -3.72
CA PRO A 36 4.09 -5.29 -2.49
C PRO A 36 2.99 -4.57 -1.69
N ASP A 37 2.05 -3.95 -2.38
CA ASP A 37 0.95 -3.23 -1.75
C ASP A 37 -0.13 -4.17 -1.21
N VAL A 38 -0.41 -5.29 -1.89
CA VAL A 38 -1.27 -6.37 -1.39
C VAL A 38 -0.67 -6.95 -0.11
N PHE A 39 0.62 -7.25 -0.13
CA PHE A 39 1.35 -7.73 1.04
C PHE A 39 1.24 -6.74 2.22
N TYR A 40 1.46 -5.45 1.96
CA TYR A 40 1.31 -4.41 2.99
C TYR A 40 -0.11 -4.36 3.56
N CYS A 41 -1.14 -4.42 2.71
CA CYS A 41 -2.54 -4.37 3.14
C CYS A 41 -2.93 -5.59 4.00
N LEU A 42 -2.42 -6.78 3.66
CA LEU A 42 -2.65 -7.99 4.46
C LEU A 42 -1.96 -7.90 5.82
N GLU A 43 -0.69 -7.50 5.86
CA GLU A 43 0.04 -7.34 7.12
C GLU A 43 -0.59 -6.25 8.01
N LEU A 44 -1.09 -5.16 7.42
CA LEU A 44 -1.85 -4.12 8.13
C LEU A 44 -3.13 -4.70 8.74
N LEU A 45 -3.89 -5.47 7.96
CA LEU A 45 -5.12 -6.11 8.42
C LEU A 45 -4.83 -7.08 9.57
N GLU A 46 -3.84 -7.95 9.42
CA GLU A 46 -3.50 -8.96 10.44
C GLU A 46 -3.00 -8.34 11.74
N SER A 47 -2.20 -7.26 11.65
CA SER A 47 -1.61 -6.62 12.83
C SER A 47 -2.52 -5.63 13.54
N THR A 48 -3.44 -4.97 12.83
CA THR A 48 -4.26 -3.88 13.38
C THR A 48 -5.77 -4.09 13.27
N GLY A 49 -6.22 -5.03 12.43
CA GLY A 49 -7.63 -5.21 12.09
C GLY A 49 -8.17 -4.18 11.09
N ILE A 50 -7.34 -3.30 10.55
CA ILE A 50 -7.77 -2.27 9.59
C ILE A 50 -7.74 -2.84 8.17
N SER A 51 -8.92 -2.89 7.54
CA SER A 51 -9.07 -3.30 6.14
C SER A 51 -8.99 -2.10 5.20
N VAL A 52 -8.09 -2.17 4.22
CA VAL A 52 -7.91 -1.16 3.17
C VAL A 52 -7.86 -1.83 1.79
N VAL A 53 -7.90 -1.03 0.71
CA VAL A 53 -7.82 -1.53 -0.67
C VAL A 53 -6.41 -1.29 -1.21
N PRO A 54 -5.72 -2.31 -1.77
CA PRO A 54 -4.41 -2.15 -2.39
C PRO A 54 -4.49 -1.36 -3.71
N GLY A 55 -3.42 -0.64 -4.04
CA GLY A 55 -3.32 0.20 -5.23
C GLY A 55 -3.35 -0.58 -6.55
N THR A 56 -2.86 -1.82 -6.55
CA THR A 56 -2.92 -2.79 -7.65
C THR A 56 -4.35 -2.99 -8.13
N GLY A 57 -5.35 -2.91 -7.24
CA GLY A 57 -6.77 -3.06 -7.59
C GLY A 57 -7.39 -1.86 -8.30
N VAL A 58 -6.73 -0.69 -8.29
CA VAL A 58 -7.25 0.56 -8.87
C VAL A 58 -6.41 1.11 -10.02
N GLY A 59 -5.29 0.46 -10.35
CA GLY A 59 -4.40 0.84 -11.44
C GLY A 59 -3.46 1.98 -11.06
N GLN A 60 -2.32 1.63 -10.48
CA GLN A 60 -1.24 2.57 -10.13
C GLN A 60 -0.09 2.53 -11.15
N VAL A 61 0.77 3.55 -11.13
CA VAL A 61 1.96 3.61 -12.01
C VAL A 61 3.00 2.60 -11.53
N GLU A 62 3.71 1.95 -12.45
CA GLU A 62 4.75 0.99 -12.09
C GLU A 62 5.84 1.65 -11.21
N GLY A 63 6.13 1.01 -10.08
CA GLY A 63 7.16 1.47 -9.13
C GLY A 63 6.75 2.65 -8.24
N THR A 64 5.45 2.98 -8.15
CA THR A 64 4.95 3.94 -7.14
C THR A 64 4.77 3.35 -5.75
#